data_AF-A0A6B3EPF1-F1
#
_entry.id   AF-A0A6B3EPF1-F1
#
_cell.length_a   1.000
_cell.length_b   1.000
_cell.length_c   1.000
_cell.angle_alpha   90.00
_cell.angle_beta   90.00
_cell.angle_gamma   90.00
#
_symmetry.space_group_name_H-M   'P 1'
#
loop_
_entity.id
_entity.type
_entity.pdbx_description
1 polymer ?
#
loop_
_entity_poly.entity_id
_entity_poly.type
_entity_poly.pdbx_seq_one_letter_code
_entity_poly.pdbx_strand_id
1 'polypeptide(L)'
;PNKETGHAVAISSFKSADLTNMCQSVVTPNVPLVGTVTLRLTAGGKGTPAHADNLYVDLDDLSGDATFGDIDIGVAAGAKTRGPKLAPNTNPGAFAQQAKTATIENVRQTAWATTAGTFKLSGLHMAISKGVKECY
;
A
#
# COMPACT_ATOMS: atom_id res chain seq x y z
N PRO A 1 22.48 -13.92 17.05
CA PRO A 1 22.56 -12.46 16.80
C PRO A 1 21.75 -12.10 15.55
N ASN A 2 20.47 -11.78 15.73
CA ASN A 2 19.62 -11.28 14.66
C ASN A 2 20.14 -9.87 14.32
N LYS A 3 20.82 -9.70 13.18
CA LYS A 3 21.13 -8.37 12.68
C LYS A 3 19.79 -7.80 12.25
N GLU A 4 19.29 -6.80 12.97
CA GLU A 4 18.21 -5.97 12.45
C GLU A 4 18.73 -5.29 11.18
N THR A 5 18.44 -5.89 10.04
CA THR A 5 18.67 -5.30 8.74
C THR A 5 17.59 -4.25 8.55
N GLY A 6 17.96 -2.97 8.60
CA GLY A 6 17.04 -1.89 8.25
C GLY A 6 16.54 -2.08 6.83
N HIS A 7 15.22 -2.00 6.65
CA HIS A 7 14.57 -2.11 5.35
C HIS A 7 14.13 -0.71 4.92
N ALA A 8 14.69 -0.21 3.82
CA ALA A 8 14.37 1.12 3.33
C ALA A 8 13.02 1.08 2.61
N VAL A 9 12.06 1.85 3.08
CA VAL A 9 10.69 1.92 2.52
C VAL A 9 10.31 3.37 2.24
N ALA A 10 9.49 3.57 1.21
CA ALA A 10 8.77 4.81 0.98
C ALA A 10 7.42 4.77 1.69
N ILE A 11 7.11 5.79 2.50
CA ILE A 11 5.84 5.85 3.23
C ILE A 11 4.83 6.66 2.41
N SER A 12 3.82 6.00 1.86
CA SER A 12 2.64 6.66 1.30
C SER A 12 1.54 6.76 2.36
N SER A 13 0.99 7.95 2.56
CA SER A 13 -0.08 8.17 3.53
C SER A 13 -1.26 8.92 2.94
N PHE A 14 -2.47 8.38 3.12
CA PHE A 14 -3.71 8.89 2.56
C PHE A 14 -4.73 9.08 3.66
N LYS A 15 -5.32 10.27 3.75
CA LYS A 15 -6.37 10.54 4.74
C LYS A 15 -7.63 9.71 4.45
N SER A 16 -7.99 9.62 3.18
CA SER A 16 -9.08 8.80 2.65
C SER A 16 -8.65 8.29 1.28
N ALA A 17 -8.94 7.02 0.99
CA ALA A 17 -8.58 6.37 -0.26
C ALA A 17 -9.69 5.44 -0.73
N ASP A 18 -10.04 5.54 -2.01
CA ASP A 18 -10.90 4.59 -2.71
C ASP A 18 -10.04 3.72 -3.62
N LEU A 19 -10.13 2.40 -3.45
CA LEU A 19 -9.39 1.40 -4.21
C LEU A 19 -10.37 0.60 -5.08
N THR A 20 -10.22 0.72 -6.40
CA THR A 20 -11.00 -0.03 -7.37
C THR A 20 -10.19 -1.23 -7.87
N ASN A 21 -10.87 -2.38 -8.03
CA ASN A 21 -10.26 -3.63 -8.53
C ASN A 21 -8.97 -4.04 -7.78
N MET A 22 -8.96 -3.86 -6.46
CA MET A 22 -7.81 -4.18 -5.63
C MET A 22 -7.46 -5.67 -5.73
N CYS A 23 -6.17 -5.97 -5.91
CA CYS A 23 -5.61 -7.31 -5.83
C CYS A 23 -4.37 -7.28 -4.93
N GLN A 24 -4.39 -8.07 -3.87
CA GLN A 24 -3.24 -8.32 -3.01
C GLN A 24 -2.92 -9.81 -3.02
N SER A 25 -1.64 -10.17 -3.12
CA SER A 25 -1.21 -11.56 -3.11
C SER A 25 0.02 -11.74 -2.24
N VAL A 26 0.10 -12.87 -1.54
CA VAL A 26 1.28 -13.31 -0.78
C VAL A 26 1.63 -14.72 -1.22
N VAL A 27 2.87 -14.88 -1.71
CA VAL A 27 3.43 -16.18 -2.06
C VAL A 27 4.18 -16.73 -0.87
N THR A 28 3.76 -17.90 -0.39
CA THR A 28 4.43 -18.61 0.70
C THR A 28 5.08 -19.87 0.12
N PRO A 29 6.41 -19.87 -0.06
CA PRO A 29 7.13 -21.06 -0.49
C PRO A 29 7.23 -22.10 0.64
N ASN A 30 7.51 -23.34 0.26
CA ASN A 30 7.87 -24.43 1.20
C ASN A 30 6.84 -24.72 2.29
N VAL A 31 5.54 -24.59 2.00
CA VAL A 31 4.50 -25.04 2.94
C VAL A 31 4.56 -26.56 3.05
N PRO A 32 4.74 -27.14 4.25
CA PRO A 32 4.88 -28.58 4.43
C PRO A 32 3.73 -29.35 3.79
N LEU A 33 4.03 -30.40 3.03
CA LEU A 33 3.08 -31.27 2.30
C LEU A 33 2.32 -30.61 1.12
N VAL A 34 2.36 -29.28 0.97
CA VAL A 34 1.57 -28.55 -0.04
C VAL A 34 2.44 -27.86 -1.10
N GLY A 35 3.72 -27.64 -0.81
CA GLY A 35 4.64 -26.90 -1.67
C GLY A 35 4.44 -25.40 -1.58
N THR A 36 4.66 -24.68 -2.67
CA THR A 36 4.39 -23.23 -2.75
C THR A 36 2.89 -22.97 -2.82
N VAL A 37 2.39 -22.03 -2.03
CA VAL A 37 0.99 -21.58 -2.07
C VAL A 37 0.93 -20.07 -2.25
N THR A 38 -0.16 -19.59 -2.81
CA THR A 38 -0.47 -18.16 -2.90
C THR A 38 -1.80 -17.87 -2.22
N LEU A 39 -1.79 -16.96 -1.25
CA LEU A 39 -2.97 -16.30 -0.73
C LEU A 39 -3.27 -15.08 -1.60
N ARG A 40 -4.48 -14.98 -2.13
CA ARG A 40 -4.94 -13.84 -2.93
C ARG A 40 -6.19 -13.23 -2.32
N LEU A 41 -6.18 -11.91 -2.17
CA LEU A 41 -7.26 -11.09 -1.67
C LEU A 41 -7.65 -10.09 -2.77
N THR A 42 -8.95 -10.00 -3.06
CA THR A 42 -9.50 -9.04 -4.00
C THR A 42 -10.66 -8.29 -3.37
N ALA A 43 -10.81 -7.01 -3.70
CA ALA A 43 -11.92 -6.17 -3.25
C ALA A 43 -12.12 -4.99 -4.22
N GLY A 44 -13.17 -4.21 -4.00
CA GLY A 44 -13.40 -2.99 -4.78
C GLY A 44 -13.83 -3.24 -6.24
N GLY A 45 -14.35 -4.44 -6.52
CA GLY A 45 -14.84 -4.83 -7.84
C GLY A 45 -16.33 -4.52 -8.06
N LYS A 46 -16.81 -4.73 -9.29
CA LYS A 46 -18.23 -4.57 -9.68
C LYS A 46 -18.80 -3.15 -9.46
N GLY A 47 -17.96 -2.13 -9.59
CA GLY A 47 -18.39 -0.73 -9.52
C GLY A 47 -18.53 -0.14 -8.11
N THR A 48 -18.20 -0.90 -7.06
CA THR A 48 -18.14 -0.36 -5.69
C THR A 48 -16.71 -0.44 -5.18
N PRO A 49 -16.03 0.70 -4.92
CA PRO A 49 -14.66 0.68 -4.42
C PRO A 49 -14.57 0.12 -3.00
N ALA A 50 -13.39 -0.40 -2.65
CA ALA A 50 -12.98 -0.57 -1.27
C ALA A 50 -12.53 0.79 -0.72
N HIS A 51 -12.85 1.08 0.53
CA HIS A 51 -12.58 2.38 1.14
C HIS A 51 -11.65 2.25 2.34
N ALA A 52 -10.65 3.12 2.45
CA ALA A 52 -9.73 3.16 3.57
C ALA A 52 -9.60 4.58 4.15
N ASP A 53 -9.65 4.68 5.48
CA ASP A 53 -9.39 5.91 6.22
C ASP A 53 -8.03 5.81 6.93
N ASN A 54 -7.24 6.87 6.84
CA ASN A 54 -5.89 6.95 7.40
C ASN A 54 -5.04 5.74 6.97
N LEU A 55 -4.93 5.53 5.66
CA LEU A 55 -4.13 4.49 5.05
C LEU A 55 -2.65 4.90 5.03
N TYR A 56 -1.79 4.02 5.51
CA TYR A 56 -0.34 4.09 5.42
C TYR A 56 0.15 2.83 4.72
N VAL A 57 1.00 3.01 3.71
CA VAL A 57 1.63 1.91 2.98
C VAL A 57 3.12 2.15 2.98
N ASP A 58 3.85 1.18 3.52
CA ASP A 58 5.30 1.13 3.46
C ASP A 58 5.66 0.34 2.20
N LEU A 59 6.19 1.04 1.21
CA LEU A 59 6.40 0.55 -0.15
C LEU A 59 7.89 0.30 -0.41
N ASP A 60 8.18 -0.85 -1.00
CA ASP A 60 9.49 -1.16 -1.58
C ASP A 60 9.58 -0.63 -3.01
N ASP A 61 8.49 -0.85 -3.75
CA ASP A 61 8.32 -0.40 -5.13
C ASP A 61 6.85 -0.02 -5.36
N LEU A 62 6.66 1.05 -6.14
CA LEU A 62 5.36 1.50 -6.62
C LEU A 62 5.51 2.01 -8.04
N SER A 63 4.76 1.43 -8.96
CA SER A 63 4.65 1.86 -10.35
C SER A 63 3.19 1.99 -10.77
N GLY A 64 2.94 2.87 -11.73
CA GLY A 64 1.61 3.19 -12.25
C GLY A 64 1.57 4.56 -12.89
N ASP A 65 0.41 4.92 -13.45
CA ASP A 65 0.16 6.20 -14.08
C ASP A 65 -0.46 7.15 -13.04
N ALA A 66 0.31 8.13 -12.58
CA ALA A 66 -0.10 9.00 -11.47
C ALA A 66 -0.45 10.42 -11.94
N THR A 67 -1.62 10.90 -11.53
CA THR A 67 -2.05 12.30 -11.66
C THR A 67 -2.20 12.89 -10.25
N PHE A 68 -1.55 14.02 -10.00
CA PHE A 68 -1.62 14.73 -8.73
C PHE A 68 -2.29 16.08 -8.88
N GLY A 69 -3.22 16.41 -7.98
CA GLY A 69 -3.81 17.73 -7.85
C GLY A 69 -3.18 18.49 -6.68
N ASP A 70 -2.74 19.72 -6.94
CA ASP A 70 -2.13 20.62 -5.94
C ASP A 70 -0.95 19.96 -5.20
N ILE A 71 0.05 19.51 -5.96
CA ILE A 71 1.24 18.81 -5.43
C ILE A 71 2.32 19.80 -4.98
N ASP A 72 2.84 19.59 -3.77
CA ASP A 72 4.11 20.15 -3.31
C ASP A 72 5.15 19.02 -3.27
N ILE A 73 6.30 19.24 -3.89
CA ILE A 73 7.42 18.30 -3.94
C ILE A 73 8.61 18.90 -3.21
N GLY A 74 9.33 18.10 -2.41
CA GLY A 74 10.53 18.55 -1.71
C GLY A 74 10.24 19.33 -0.44
N VAL A 75 9.08 19.12 0.17
CA VAL A 75 8.80 19.65 1.51
C VAL A 75 9.46 18.77 2.57
N ALA A 76 9.85 19.35 3.69
CA ALA A 76 10.28 18.56 4.84
C ALA A 76 9.08 17.79 5.41
N ALA A 77 9.26 16.51 5.73
CA ALA A 77 8.19 15.66 6.27
C ALA A 77 7.51 16.30 7.50
N GLY A 78 8.28 16.94 8.39
CA GLY A 78 7.80 17.65 9.57
C GLY A 78 7.05 18.95 9.28
N ALA A 79 7.20 19.53 8.09
CA ALA A 79 6.52 20.74 7.65
C ALA A 79 5.27 20.44 6.79
N LYS A 80 4.91 19.17 6.60
CA LYS A 80 3.72 18.81 5.83
C LYS A 80 2.46 19.36 6.52
N THR A 81 1.52 19.83 5.71
CA THR A 81 0.24 20.36 6.17
C THR A 81 -0.95 19.53 5.68
N ARG A 82 -0.71 18.59 4.75
CA ARG A 82 -1.73 17.71 4.17
C ARG A 82 -1.48 16.24 4.48
N GLY A 83 -2.54 15.44 4.38
CA GLY A 83 -2.53 14.01 4.67
C GLY A 83 -2.65 13.69 6.17
N PRO A 84 -2.51 12.40 6.54
CA PRO A 84 -2.49 11.95 7.93
C PRO A 84 -1.30 12.54 8.71
N LYS A 85 -1.22 12.30 10.03
CA LYS A 85 -0.03 12.66 10.83
C LYS A 85 1.21 11.91 10.30
N LEU A 86 2.41 12.37 10.68
CA LEU A 86 3.61 11.59 10.37
C LEU A 86 3.55 10.23 11.06
N ALA A 87 3.98 9.18 10.35
CA ALA A 87 4.19 7.89 10.96
C ALA A 87 5.26 8.02 12.07
N PRO A 88 5.14 7.26 13.17
CA PRO A 88 6.17 7.22 14.21
C PRO A 88 7.56 6.97 13.62
N ASN A 89 8.60 7.56 14.21
CA ASN A 89 10.00 7.43 13.78
C ASN A 89 10.33 7.98 12.37
N THR A 90 9.43 8.72 11.73
CA THR A 90 9.76 9.45 10.49
C THR A 90 10.69 10.62 10.82
N ASN A 91 11.84 10.72 10.14
CA ASN A 91 12.72 11.88 10.25
C ASN A 91 11.99 13.15 9.76
N PRO A 92 11.78 14.18 10.61
CA PRO A 92 11.07 15.40 10.21
C PRO A 92 11.74 16.16 9.07
N GLY A 93 13.07 16.02 8.89
CA GLY A 93 13.82 16.63 7.79
C GLY A 93 13.83 15.78 6.51
N ALA A 94 13.19 14.61 6.50
CA ALA A 94 13.15 13.77 5.30
C ALA A 94 12.40 14.46 4.16
N PHE A 95 12.81 14.14 2.94
CA PHE A 95 12.09 14.53 1.74
C PHE A 95 10.67 13.99 1.78
N ALA A 96 9.70 14.85 1.50
CA ALA A 96 8.30 14.49 1.38
C ALA A 96 7.65 15.17 0.18
N GLN A 97 6.57 14.54 -0.27
CA GLN A 97 5.64 15.07 -1.26
C GLN A 97 4.26 15.06 -0.64
N GLN A 98 3.45 16.07 -0.94
CA GLN A 98 2.06 16.13 -0.49
C GLN A 98 1.18 16.67 -1.61
N ALA A 99 -0.03 16.13 -1.74
CA ALA A 99 -1.00 16.58 -2.74
C ALA A 99 -2.38 16.71 -2.09
N LYS A 100 -3.29 17.46 -2.72
CA LYS A 100 -4.70 17.47 -2.31
C LYS A 100 -5.41 16.20 -2.78
N THR A 101 -5.10 15.77 -4.01
CA THR A 101 -5.59 14.52 -4.59
C THR A 101 -4.44 13.79 -5.30
N ALA A 102 -4.52 12.47 -5.31
CA ALA A 102 -3.66 11.61 -6.10
C ALA A 102 -4.54 10.51 -6.71
N THR A 103 -4.50 10.40 -8.03
CA THR A 103 -5.13 9.30 -8.77
C THR A 103 -4.00 8.51 -9.40
N ILE A 104 -3.87 7.24 -9.02
CA ILE A 104 -2.84 6.35 -9.57
C ILE A 104 -3.57 5.19 -10.23
N GLU A 105 -3.39 5.07 -11.54
CA GLU A 105 -3.95 4.00 -12.36
C GLU A 105 -2.90 2.93 -12.63
N ASN A 106 -3.34 1.72 -12.96
CA ASN A 106 -2.46 0.59 -13.28
C ASN A 106 -1.43 0.28 -12.18
N VAL A 107 -1.83 0.48 -10.92
CA VAL A 107 -0.96 0.35 -9.75
C VAL A 107 -0.37 -1.06 -9.66
N ARG A 108 0.96 -1.13 -9.63
CA ARG A 108 1.71 -2.29 -9.17
C ARG A 108 2.55 -1.85 -7.99
N GLN A 109 2.35 -2.51 -6.87
CA GLN A 109 3.06 -2.18 -5.64
C GLN A 109 3.58 -3.43 -4.98
N THR A 110 4.79 -3.32 -4.45
CA THR A 110 5.38 -4.26 -3.50
C THR A 110 5.41 -3.54 -2.17
N ALA A 111 4.52 -3.94 -1.26
CA ALA A 111 4.43 -3.33 0.07
C ALA A 111 5.15 -4.21 1.08
N TRP A 112 6.02 -3.59 1.88
CA TRP A 112 6.60 -4.20 3.07
C TRP A 112 5.56 -4.34 4.18
N ALA A 113 4.77 -3.28 4.39
CA ALA A 113 3.70 -3.26 5.37
C ALA A 113 2.55 -2.36 4.90
N THR A 114 1.33 -2.66 5.33
CA THR A 114 0.15 -1.83 5.08
C THR A 114 -0.64 -1.71 6.37
N THR A 115 -0.89 -0.46 6.79
CA THR A 115 -1.66 -0.15 8.00
C THR A 115 -2.76 0.83 7.65
N ALA A 116 -3.98 0.58 8.09
CA ALA A 116 -5.09 1.52 7.92
C ALA A 116 -5.81 1.70 9.25
N GLY A 117 -6.30 2.92 9.53
CA GLY A 117 -7.15 3.15 10.70
C GLY A 117 -8.49 2.42 10.58
N THR A 118 -9.10 2.47 9.39
CA THR A 118 -10.26 1.64 9.06
C THR A 118 -10.16 1.21 7.61
N PHE A 119 -10.44 -0.06 7.35
CA PHE A 119 -10.43 -0.62 6.00
C PHE A 119 -11.75 -1.33 5.71
N LYS A 120 -12.54 -0.78 4.79
CA LYS A 120 -13.83 -1.31 4.33
C LYS A 120 -13.66 -1.97 2.98
N LEU A 121 -13.57 -3.29 2.99
CA LEU A 121 -13.34 -4.11 1.79
C LEU A 121 -14.65 -4.52 1.13
N SER A 122 -15.24 -3.61 0.34
CA SER A 122 -16.43 -3.91 -0.47
C SER A 122 -16.16 -5.08 -1.41
N GLY A 123 -17.00 -6.12 -1.36
CA GLY A 123 -16.85 -7.29 -2.23
C GLY A 123 -15.59 -8.11 -1.98
N LEU A 124 -15.11 -8.14 -0.74
CA LEU A 124 -13.95 -8.94 -0.33
C LEU A 124 -14.09 -10.40 -0.77
N HIS A 125 -13.10 -10.89 -1.51
CA HIS A 125 -12.93 -12.30 -1.82
C HIS A 125 -11.49 -12.71 -1.51
N MET A 126 -11.34 -13.75 -0.69
CA MET A 126 -10.07 -14.32 -0.28
C MET A 126 -10.00 -15.78 -0.74
N ALA A 127 -8.91 -16.16 -1.38
CA ALA A 127 -8.68 -17.52 -1.85
C ALA A 127 -7.23 -17.94 -1.63
N ILE A 128 -7.02 -19.23 -1.34
CA ILE A 128 -5.70 -19.87 -1.28
C ILE A 128 -5.61 -20.84 -2.45
N SER A 129 -4.47 -20.82 -3.14
CA SER A 129 -4.21 -21.71 -4.28
C SER A 129 -2.79 -22.27 -4.25
N LYS A 130 -2.60 -23.47 -4.81
CA LYS A 130 -1.26 -24.04 -5.00
C LYS A 130 -0.54 -23.32 -6.15
N GLY A 131 0.78 -23.21 -6.02
CA GLY A 131 1.67 -22.53 -6.97
C GLY A 131 1.77 -21.02 -6.74
N VAL A 132 2.52 -20.36 -7.63
CA VAL A 132 2.70 -18.90 -7.67
C VAL A 132 1.57 -18.30 -8.51
N LYS A 133 0.71 -17.50 -7.88
CA LYS A 133 -0.44 -16.82 -8.52
C LYS A 133 -0.55 -15.36 -8.08
N GLU A 134 0.54 -14.64 -8.26
CA GLU A 134 0.65 -13.22 -7.90
C GLU A 134 -0.35 -12.36 -8.67
N CYS A 135 -0.60 -11.16 -8.16
CA CYS A 135 -1.53 -10.22 -8.77
C CYS A 135 -1.00 -9.58 -10.07
N TYR A 136 0.29 -9.71 -10.38
CA TYR A 136 0.94 -9.16 -11.57
C TYR A 136 2.09 -10.05 -12.04
#